data_AF-A0A4Y2UKF0-F1
#
_entry.id   AF-A0A4Y2UKF0-F1
#
_cell.length_a   1.000
_cell.length_b   1.000
_cell.length_c   1.000
_cell.angle_alpha   90.00
_cell.angle_beta   90.00
_cell.angle_gamma   90.00
#
_symmetry.space_group_name_H-M   'P 1'
#
loop_
_entity.id
_entity.type
_entity.pdbx_description
1 polymer ?
#
loop_
_entity_poly.entity_id
_entity_poly.type
_entity_poly.pdbx_seq_one_letter_code
_entity_poly.pdbx_strand_id
1 'polypeptide(L)'
;MAYTKIGERVHIGYREDERFRNFPIDEKVNPVCLKRLETAQLESESLQIKDISQQKMMSNLADDLKVEKDKNVDNLKSNNDSLVKTNSYYDKNKSGKVLLRKGDIVAVRRKPNTTSESTKPQPRYQGPMVVTQVRPSDKYRISQLEN
;
A
#
# COMPACT_ATOMS: atom_id res chain seq x y z
N MET A 1 -82.35 -2.92 39.25
CA MET A 1 -81.91 -3.28 37.89
C MET A 1 -80.49 -3.83 37.94
N ALA A 2 -80.31 -5.04 37.38
CA ALA A 2 -79.09 -5.69 36.85
C ALA A 2 -77.84 -5.93 37.73
N TYR A 3 -77.14 -7.01 37.39
CA TYR A 3 -76.11 -7.77 38.13
C TYR A 3 -74.78 -7.75 37.37
N THR A 4 -73.63 -7.98 38.02
CA THR A 4 -72.46 -8.64 37.40
C THR A 4 -71.55 -9.29 38.46
N LYS A 5 -71.29 -10.60 38.32
CA LYS A 5 -70.30 -11.39 39.07
C LYS A 5 -68.94 -11.33 38.36
N ILE A 6 -67.85 -11.15 39.08
CA ILE A 6 -66.47 -11.27 38.58
C ILE A 6 -65.79 -12.42 39.35
N GLY A 7 -65.13 -13.29 38.58
CA GLY A 7 -64.74 -14.66 38.96
C GLY A 7 -63.77 -14.82 40.13
N GLU A 8 -63.85 -16.01 40.71
CA GLU A 8 -63.07 -16.55 41.82
C GLU A 8 -61.56 -16.58 41.48
N ARG A 9 -60.74 -15.90 42.28
CA ARG A 9 -59.27 -16.02 42.23
C ARG A 9 -58.82 -16.88 43.39
N VAL A 10 -58.40 -18.11 43.10
CA VAL A 10 -57.75 -18.99 44.07
C VAL A 10 -56.46 -18.32 44.54
N HIS A 11 -56.39 -17.96 45.81
CA HIS A 11 -55.19 -17.45 46.47
C HIS A 11 -54.23 -18.61 46.70
N ILE A 12 -53.15 -18.67 45.93
CA ILE A 12 -51.98 -19.48 46.30
C ILE A 12 -51.17 -18.65 47.28
N GLY A 13 -51.47 -18.80 48.58
CA GLY A 13 -50.70 -18.18 49.64
C GLY A 13 -49.40 -18.95 49.89
N TYR A 14 -48.27 -18.25 49.83
CA TYR A 14 -47.01 -18.74 50.39
C TYR A 14 -47.11 -18.66 51.93
N ARG A 15 -47.00 -19.80 52.62
CA ARG A 15 -46.67 -19.83 54.06
C ARG A 15 -45.16 -19.98 54.18
N GLU A 16 -44.51 -19.03 54.86
CA GLU A 16 -43.06 -18.97 55.01
C GLU A 16 -42.51 -19.91 56.11
N ASP A 17 -43.36 -20.75 56.72
CA ASP A 17 -43.00 -21.51 57.94
C ASP A 17 -42.76 -23.02 57.74
N GLU A 18 -42.88 -23.56 56.52
CA GLU A 18 -42.44 -24.95 56.27
C GLU A 18 -40.97 -24.97 55.86
N ARG A 19 -40.10 -25.48 56.73
CA ARG A 19 -38.75 -25.93 56.32
C ARG A 19 -38.92 -26.80 55.09
N PHE A 20 -38.42 -26.32 53.95
CA PHE A 20 -38.47 -27.04 52.68
C PHE A 20 -38.15 -28.51 52.92
N ARG A 21 -39.18 -29.35 52.86
CA ARG A 21 -38.97 -30.77 52.73
C ARG A 21 -38.40 -30.91 51.33
N ASN A 22 -37.11 -31.24 51.24
CA ASN A 22 -36.54 -31.77 50.01
C ASN A 22 -37.36 -33.01 49.69
N PHE A 23 -38.42 -32.87 48.90
CA PHE A 23 -39.01 -34.00 48.23
C PHE A 23 -37.84 -34.63 47.48
N PRO A 24 -37.57 -35.94 47.65
CA PRO A 24 -36.65 -36.59 46.74
C PRO A 24 -37.26 -36.36 45.37
N ILE A 25 -36.60 -35.54 44.56
CA ILE A 25 -36.89 -35.51 43.13
C ILE A 25 -36.50 -36.93 42.75
N ASP A 26 -37.48 -37.83 42.65
CA ASP A 26 -37.30 -39.06 41.91
C ASP A 26 -36.82 -38.57 40.56
N GLU A 27 -35.52 -38.76 40.32
CA GLU A 27 -34.74 -38.12 39.27
C GLU A 27 -35.10 -38.75 37.92
N LYS A 28 -36.40 -38.88 37.64
CA LYS A 28 -36.92 -39.26 36.35
C LYS A 28 -37.00 -38.01 35.50
N VAL A 29 -35.84 -37.44 35.24
CA VAL A 29 -35.67 -36.42 34.21
C VAL A 29 -36.31 -36.95 32.94
N ASN A 30 -37.22 -36.19 32.34
CA ASN A 30 -37.89 -36.62 31.11
C ASN A 30 -36.82 -37.01 30.07
N PRO A 31 -36.75 -38.26 29.61
CA PRO A 31 -35.69 -38.73 28.71
C PRO A 31 -35.65 -37.97 27.38
N VAL A 32 -36.75 -37.32 26.98
CA VAL A 32 -36.81 -36.41 25.84
C VAL A 32 -35.95 -35.15 26.07
N CYS A 33 -35.95 -34.60 27.30
CA CYS A 33 -35.17 -33.42 27.66
C CYS A 33 -33.67 -33.74 27.74
N LEU A 34 -33.31 -34.94 28.19
CA LEU A 34 -31.91 -35.40 28.30
C LEU A 34 -31.26 -35.54 26.92
N LYS A 35 -31.96 -36.18 25.98
CA LYS A 35 -31.51 -36.31 24.58
C LYS A 35 -31.25 -34.96 23.93
N ARG A 36 -32.12 -33.98 24.18
CA ARG A 36 -31.97 -32.61 23.63
C ARG A 36 -30.75 -31.89 24.20
N LEU A 37 -30.42 -32.12 25.47
CA LEU A 37 -29.24 -31.54 26.11
C LEU A 37 -27.96 -32.17 25.56
N GLU A 38 -27.91 -33.50 25.45
CA GLU A 38 -26.77 -34.21 24.87
C GLU A 38 -26.53 -33.84 23.40
N THR A 39 -27.59 -33.72 22.59
CA THR A 39 -27.45 -33.25 21.20
C THR A 39 -26.95 -31.81 21.14
N ALA A 40 -27.45 -30.93 22.01
CA ALA A 40 -26.98 -29.55 22.06
C ALA A 40 -25.51 -29.45 22.50
N GLN A 41 -25.07 -30.29 23.43
CA GLN A 41 -23.66 -30.38 23.85
C GLN A 41 -22.79 -30.83 22.67
N LEU A 42 -23.14 -31.94 22.01
CA LEU A 42 -22.40 -32.44 20.85
C LEU A 42 -22.39 -31.45 19.67
N GLU A 43 -23.50 -30.76 19.41
CA GLU A 43 -23.57 -29.70 18.40
C GLU A 43 -22.65 -28.53 18.74
N SER A 44 -22.61 -28.11 20.01
CA SER A 44 -21.74 -27.02 20.46
C SER A 44 -20.25 -27.37 20.38
N GLU A 45 -19.87 -28.61 20.68
CA GLU A 45 -18.49 -29.11 20.55
C GLU A 45 -18.08 -29.21 19.07
N SER A 46 -18.98 -29.72 18.22
CA SER A 46 -18.75 -29.80 16.77
C SER A 46 -18.54 -28.41 16.15
N LEU A 47 -19.33 -27.41 16.59
CA LEU A 47 -19.17 -26.02 16.17
C LEU A 47 -17.81 -25.45 16.61
N GLN A 48 -17.40 -25.65 17.87
CA GLN A 48 -16.09 -25.19 18.35
C GLN A 48 -14.93 -25.79 17.56
N ILE A 49 -14.98 -27.08 17.24
CA ILE A 49 -13.96 -27.76 16.44
C ILE A 49 -13.90 -27.15 15.03
N LYS A 50 -15.06 -26.85 14.43
CA LYS A 50 -15.15 -26.22 13.11
C LYS A 50 -14.56 -24.81 13.12
N ASP A 51 -14.87 -24.02 14.14
CA ASP A 51 -14.35 -22.65 14.32
C ASP A 51 -12.83 -22.65 14.49
N ILE A 52 -12.29 -23.55 15.32
CA ILE A 52 -10.84 -23.72 15.50
C ILE A 52 -10.18 -24.14 14.17
N SER A 53 -10.80 -25.04 13.40
CA SER A 53 -10.27 -25.44 12.10
C SER A 53 -10.23 -24.28 11.10
N GLN A 54 -11.27 -23.45 11.07
CA GLN A 54 -11.36 -22.28 10.19
C GLN A 54 -10.34 -21.21 10.60
N GLN A 55 -10.23 -20.92 11.89
CA GLN A 55 -9.25 -19.97 12.43
C GLN A 55 -7.81 -20.41 12.10
N LYS A 56 -7.51 -21.71 12.19
CA LYS A 56 -6.20 -22.26 11.82
C LYS A 56 -5.88 -22.10 10.33
N MET A 57 -6.86 -22.31 9.44
CA MET A 57 -6.68 -22.05 8.01
C MET A 57 -6.45 -20.57 7.70
N MET A 58 -7.21 -19.68 8.36
CA MET A 58 -7.04 -18.22 8.20
C MET A 58 -5.68 -17.73 8.72
N SER A 59 -5.17 -18.31 9.82
CA SER A 59 -3.85 -17.98 10.38
C SER A 59 -2.72 -18.28 9.40
N ASN A 60 -2.70 -19.49 8.84
CA ASN A 60 -1.65 -19.88 7.89
C ASN A 60 -1.67 -19.00 6.63
N LEU A 61 -2.88 -18.68 6.15
CA LEU A 61 -3.05 -17.79 5.00
C LEU A 61 -2.56 -16.37 5.28
N ALA A 62 -2.74 -15.86 6.50
CA ALA A 62 -2.26 -14.54 6.89
C ALA A 62 -0.72 -14.44 6.89
N ASP A 63 -0.04 -15.51 7.32
CA ASP A 63 1.42 -15.58 7.31
C ASP A 63 1.97 -15.60 5.87
N ASP A 64 1.37 -16.39 4.98
CA ASP A 64 1.74 -16.42 3.55
C ASP A 64 1.55 -15.06 2.87
N LEU A 65 0.41 -14.39 3.13
CA LEU A 65 0.11 -13.05 2.62
C LEU A 65 1.09 -11.99 3.14
N LYS A 66 1.57 -12.13 4.37
CA LYS A 66 2.57 -11.23 4.94
C LYS A 66 3.91 -11.38 4.22
N VAL A 67 4.36 -12.63 4.03
CA VAL A 67 5.62 -12.92 3.32
C VAL A 67 5.57 -12.44 1.87
N GLU A 68 4.43 -12.59 1.19
CA GLU A 68 4.28 -12.11 -0.19
C GLU A 68 4.28 -10.58 -0.29
N LYS A 69 3.65 -9.89 0.66
CA LYS A 69 3.69 -8.41 0.74
C LYS A 69 5.10 -7.89 0.99
N ASP A 70 5.84 -8.49 1.92
CA ASP A 70 7.21 -8.07 2.24
C ASP A 70 8.14 -8.23 1.02
N LYS A 71 8.05 -9.36 0.31
CA LYS A 71 8.78 -9.58 -0.96
C LYS A 71 8.44 -8.53 -2.02
N ASN A 72 7.16 -8.18 -2.15
CA ASN A 72 6.72 -7.16 -3.11
C ASN A 72 7.30 -5.78 -2.78
N VAL A 73 7.30 -5.41 -1.49
CA VAL A 73 7.87 -4.15 -1.00
C VAL A 73 9.37 -4.08 -1.28
N ASP A 74 10.12 -5.15 -1.03
CA ASP A 74 11.57 -5.20 -1.30
C ASP A 74 11.88 -5.12 -2.81
N ASN A 75 11.06 -5.78 -3.64
CA ASN A 75 11.17 -5.69 -5.09
C ASN A 75 10.90 -4.27 -5.61
N LEU A 76 9.89 -3.58 -5.05
CA LEU A 76 9.59 -2.19 -5.43
C LEU A 76 10.72 -1.23 -5.01
N LYS A 77 11.28 -1.43 -3.81
CA LYS A 77 12.37 -0.62 -3.28
C LYS A 77 13.64 -0.75 -4.13
N SER A 78 14.04 -1.98 -4.45
CA SER A 78 15.22 -2.24 -5.28
C SER A 78 15.08 -1.72 -6.71
N ASN A 79 13.88 -1.77 -7.30
CA ASN A 79 13.60 -1.17 -8.60
C ASN A 79 13.77 0.36 -8.59
N ASN A 80 13.27 1.04 -7.55
CA ASN A 80 13.45 2.48 -7.39
C ASN A 80 14.92 2.85 -7.17
N ASP A 81 15.66 2.11 -6.34
CA ASP A 81 17.09 2.35 -6.10
C ASP A 81 17.91 2.18 -7.39
N SER A 82 17.58 1.17 -8.21
CA SER A 82 18.19 0.93 -9.52
C SER A 82 17.92 2.08 -10.50
N LEU A 83 16.68 2.59 -10.53
CA LEU A 83 16.29 3.74 -11.34
C LEU A 83 17.05 5.01 -10.91
N VAL A 84 17.13 5.28 -9.61
CA VAL A 84 17.89 6.41 -9.04
C VAL A 84 19.36 6.31 -9.41
N LYS A 85 19.96 5.12 -9.31
CA LYS A 85 21.37 4.88 -9.66
C LYS A 85 21.63 5.12 -11.14
N THR A 86 20.76 4.63 -12.02
CA THR A 86 20.85 4.83 -13.48
C THR A 86 20.73 6.31 -13.86
N ASN A 87 19.76 7.03 -13.29
CA ASN A 87 19.59 8.46 -13.56
C ASN A 87 20.78 9.29 -13.04
N SER A 88 21.37 8.91 -11.90
CA SER A 88 22.54 9.59 -11.34
C SER A 88 23.77 9.55 -12.25
N TYR A 89 23.93 8.50 -13.06
CA TYR A 89 25.06 8.38 -14.00
C TYR A 89 25.00 9.46 -15.07
N TYR A 90 23.82 9.68 -15.67
CA TYR A 90 23.65 10.70 -16.69
C TYR A 90 23.69 12.11 -16.11
N ASP A 91 23.17 12.31 -14.90
CA ASP A 91 23.19 13.62 -14.24
C ASP A 91 24.60 14.06 -13.83
N LYS A 92 25.46 13.14 -13.41
CA LYS A 92 26.87 13.45 -13.10
C LYS A 92 27.66 13.94 -14.32
N ASN A 93 27.31 13.47 -15.51
CA ASN A 93 27.98 13.83 -16.75
C ASN A 93 27.29 14.97 -17.50
N LYS A 94 26.18 15.51 -16.98
CA LYS A 94 25.59 16.75 -17.49
C LYS A 94 26.51 17.91 -17.11
N SER A 95 27.28 18.40 -18.07
CA SER A 95 27.94 19.69 -17.90
C SER A 95 26.89 20.78 -17.71
N GLY A 96 27.18 21.75 -16.84
CA GLY A 96 26.32 22.90 -16.65
C GLY A 96 26.05 23.61 -17.97
N LYS A 97 24.81 24.08 -18.17
CA LYS A 97 24.48 24.88 -19.33
C LYS A 97 25.38 26.13 -19.35
N VAL A 98 26.10 26.34 -20.44
CA VAL A 98 26.90 27.55 -20.63
C VAL A 98 25.95 28.72 -20.94
N LEU A 99 25.88 29.68 -20.03
CA LEU A 99 25.13 30.91 -20.20
C LEU A 99 26.08 32.00 -20.70
N LEU A 100 25.85 32.51 -21.90
CA LEU A 100 26.62 33.61 -22.48
C LEU A 100 25.87 34.92 -22.32
N ARG A 101 26.62 36.00 -22.09
CA ARG A 101 26.12 37.36 -22.03
C ARG A 101 26.49 38.12 -23.30
N LYS A 102 25.73 39.18 -23.59
CA LYS A 102 26.07 40.11 -24.67
C LYS A 102 27.45 40.72 -24.37
N GLY A 103 28.37 40.64 -25.33
CA GLY A 103 29.76 41.08 -25.19
C GLY A 103 30.77 39.94 -24.98
N ASP A 104 30.34 38.72 -24.65
CA ASP A 104 31.26 37.60 -24.46
C ASP A 104 31.98 37.23 -25.76
N ILE A 105 33.28 36.93 -25.66
CA ILE A 105 34.09 36.44 -26.77
C ILE A 105 33.97 34.91 -26.84
N VAL A 106 33.61 34.40 -28.01
CA VAL A 106 33.40 32.98 -28.28
C VAL A 106 34.11 32.54 -29.55
N ALA A 107 34.48 31.27 -29.64
CA ALA A 107 35.01 30.66 -30.85
C ALA A 107 34.11 29.49 -31.27
N VAL A 108 33.78 29.39 -32.56
CA VAL A 108 32.86 28.36 -33.07
C VAL A 108 33.65 27.20 -33.65
N ARG A 109 33.44 25.98 -33.15
CA ARG A 109 34.07 24.79 -33.70
C ARG A 109 33.46 24.43 -35.06
N ARG A 110 34.29 24.31 -36.11
CA ARG A 110 33.85 23.88 -37.44
C ARG A 110 33.69 22.36 -37.51
N LYS A 111 32.74 21.89 -38.31
CA LYS A 111 32.65 20.47 -38.72
C LYS A 111 33.63 20.24 -39.88
N PRO A 112 34.26 19.06 -39.96
CA PRO A 112 35.15 18.75 -41.08
C PRO A 112 34.34 18.60 -42.37
N ASN A 113 34.85 19.15 -43.48
CA ASN A 113 34.10 19.27 -44.74
C ASN A 113 34.21 18.04 -45.66
N THR A 114 35.21 17.17 -45.46
CA THR A 114 35.54 16.07 -46.38
C THR A 114 35.89 14.81 -45.59
N THR A 115 35.27 13.67 -45.93
CA THR A 115 35.41 12.39 -45.22
C THR A 115 36.72 11.67 -45.50
N SER A 116 37.36 11.91 -46.65
CA SER A 116 38.56 11.19 -47.11
C SER A 116 39.87 11.98 -46.99
N GLU A 117 39.83 13.26 -46.60
CA GLU A 117 41.03 14.10 -46.44
C GLU A 117 41.43 14.29 -44.98
N SER A 118 42.74 14.44 -44.76
CA SER A 118 43.30 14.71 -43.43
C SER A 118 42.75 16.02 -42.85
N THR A 119 42.18 15.93 -41.65
CA THR A 119 41.65 17.07 -40.89
C THR A 119 42.71 17.84 -40.10
N LYS A 120 43.98 17.40 -40.13
CA LYS A 120 45.09 18.05 -39.41
C LYS A 120 45.35 19.51 -39.83
N PRO A 121 45.36 19.87 -41.13
CA PRO A 121 45.56 21.26 -41.56
C PRO A 121 44.30 22.13 -41.47
N GLN A 122 43.11 21.56 -41.21
CA GLN A 122 41.87 22.34 -41.21
C GLN A 122 41.72 23.19 -39.94
N PRO A 123 41.38 24.49 -40.05
CA PRO A 123 41.14 25.34 -38.88
C PRO A 123 39.95 24.82 -38.08
N ARG A 124 40.21 24.38 -36.84
CA ARG A 124 39.23 23.71 -35.96
C ARG A 124 38.18 24.66 -35.39
N TYR A 125 38.53 25.92 -35.22
CA TYR A 125 37.68 26.95 -34.65
C TYR A 125 37.65 28.19 -35.55
N GLN A 126 36.54 28.92 -35.54
CA GLN A 126 36.34 30.18 -36.25
C GLN A 126 36.22 31.34 -35.28
N GLY A 127 37.04 32.37 -35.55
CA GLY A 127 37.04 33.68 -34.89
C GLY A 127 37.56 33.66 -33.45
N PRO A 128 37.90 34.84 -32.91
CA PRO A 128 37.13 35.46 -31.86
C PRO A 128 35.86 36.09 -32.46
N MET A 129 34.71 35.70 -31.95
CA MET A 129 33.41 36.29 -32.28
C MET A 129 32.82 36.87 -30.99
N VAL A 130 32.00 37.91 -31.11
CA VAL A 130 31.33 38.53 -29.96
C VAL A 130 29.84 38.20 -29.97
N VAL A 131 29.29 37.89 -28.80
CA VAL A 131 27.84 37.71 -28.62
C VAL A 131 27.15 39.07 -28.69
N THR A 132 26.34 39.31 -29.73
CA THR A 132 25.64 40.59 -29.94
C THR A 132 24.22 40.58 -29.37
N GLN A 133 23.59 39.41 -29.27
CA GLN A 133 22.23 39.26 -28.75
C GLN A 133 22.02 37.88 -28.10
N VAL A 134 21.43 37.88 -26.91
CA VAL A 134 20.90 36.69 -26.25
C VAL A 134 19.41 36.58 -26.57
N ARG A 135 18.95 35.43 -27.04
CA ARG A 135 17.53 35.15 -27.36
C ARG A 135 16.99 34.07 -26.42
N PRO A 136 15.65 33.94 -26.29
CA PRO A 136 15.04 32.82 -25.57
C PRO A 136 15.48 31.45 -26.13
N SER A 137 15.44 30.42 -25.28
CA SER A 137 15.79 29.03 -25.62
C SER A 137 17.28 28.80 -25.97
N ASP A 138 18.19 29.40 -25.20
CA ASP A 138 19.65 29.20 -25.33
C ASP A 138 20.21 29.52 -26.74
N LYS A 139 19.59 30.46 -27.45
CA LYS A 139 20.01 30.90 -28.80
C LYS A 139 20.77 32.22 -28.73
N TYR A 140 21.89 32.29 -29.45
CA TYR A 140 22.77 33.46 -29.47
C TYR A 140 22.98 33.97 -30.89
N ARG A 141 22.98 35.29 -31.06
CA ARG A 141 23.47 35.95 -32.28
C ARG A 141 24.91 36.37 -32.04
N ILE A 142 25.80 35.99 -32.93
CA ILE A 142 27.23 36.27 -32.86
C ILE A 142 27.69 37.00 -34.12
N SER A 143 28.67 37.87 -33.97
CA SER A 143 29.29 38.63 -35.06
C SER A 143 30.81 38.52 -34.96
N GLN A 144 31.52 38.67 -36.09
CA GLN A 144 32.98 38.72 -36.04
C GLN A 144 33.42 39.92 -35.20
N LEU A 145 34.44 39.72 -34.37
CA LEU A 145 35.08 40.81 -33.67
C LEU A 145 36.00 41.51 -34.69
N GLU A 146 35.60 42.68 -35.16
CA GLU A 146 36.49 43.55 -35.96
C GLU A 146 37.66 44.00 -35.08
N ASN A 147 38.87 43.86 -35.61
CA ASN A 147 40.11 44.40 -35.03
C ASN A 147 40.43 45.76 -35.64
#